data_AF-A0A7X8I128-F1
#
_entry.id   AF-A0A7X8I128-F1
#
_cell.length_a   1.000
_cell.length_b   1.000
_cell.length_c   1.000
_cell.angle_alpha   90.00
_cell.angle_beta   90.00
_cell.angle_gamma   90.00
#
_symmetry.space_group_name_H-M   'P 1'
#
loop_
_entity.id
_entity.type
_entity.pdbx_description
1 polymer ?
#
loop_
_entity_poly.entity_id
_entity_poly.type
_entity_poly.pdbx_seq_one_letter_code
_entity_poly.pdbx_strand_id
1 'polypeptide(L)'
;MERTDKNKKILLFSTIAFLIIVLGLGTYGYFKVLRTDLFYEGITIEDYDISFMTKEEALKFIKNKKEPEIEKGSMKLTYEDKEYNIGLKELGFFYDYEDAIDKLYSIGREGNVFKRVKDILNARKKGVGIALNSSYDEKAMKEIIDNIAEEIDREPKDAEFKL
;
A
#
# COMPACT_ATOMS: atom_id res chain seq x y z
N MET A 1 18.88 61.88 -20.88
CA MET A 1 19.42 60.64 -20.29
C MET A 1 18.66 60.19 -19.04
N GLU A 2 18.19 61.08 -18.15
CA GLU A 2 17.49 60.70 -16.89
C GLU A 2 16.20 59.87 -17.04
N ARG A 3 15.38 60.10 -18.07
CA ARG A 3 14.09 59.38 -18.24
C ARG A 3 14.26 57.88 -18.49
N THR A 4 15.32 57.50 -19.18
CA THR A 4 15.62 56.11 -19.54
C THR A 4 16.05 55.29 -18.33
N ASP A 5 16.79 55.89 -17.40
CA ASP A 5 17.24 55.22 -16.17
C ASP A 5 16.14 55.08 -15.13
N LYS A 6 15.21 56.05 -15.06
CA LYS A 6 14.01 55.95 -14.21
C LYS A 6 13.12 54.78 -14.63
N ASN A 7 12.90 54.60 -15.93
CA ASN A 7 12.10 53.50 -16.47
C ASN A 7 12.76 52.13 -16.25
N LYS A 8 14.10 52.04 -16.37
CA LYS A 8 14.86 50.81 -16.04
C LYS A 8 14.73 50.43 -14.56
N LYS A 9 14.76 51.41 -13.64
CA LYS A 9 14.58 51.18 -12.20
C LYS A 9 13.17 50.69 -11.86
N ILE A 10 12.14 51.26 -12.51
CA ILE A 10 10.74 50.82 -12.34
C ILE A 10 10.56 49.39 -12.87
N LEU A 11 11.15 49.07 -14.02
CA LEU A 11 11.08 47.74 -14.63
C LEU A 11 11.78 46.69 -13.74
N LEU A 12 12.97 47.02 -13.21
CA LEU A 12 13.68 46.18 -12.24
C LEU A 12 12.85 45.94 -10.97
N PHE A 13 12.26 46.98 -10.39
CA PHE A 13 11.44 46.86 -9.18
C PHE A 13 10.19 46.00 -9.44
N SER A 14 9.55 46.16 -10.59
CA SER A 14 8.40 45.34 -11.00
C SER A 14 8.78 43.86 -11.18
N THR A 15 9.93 43.57 -11.80
CA THR A 15 10.43 42.19 -11.94
C THR A 15 10.75 41.56 -10.58
N ILE A 16 11.36 42.31 -9.66
CA ILE A 16 11.65 41.85 -8.30
C ILE A 16 10.35 41.60 -7.53
N ALA A 17 9.38 42.52 -7.60
CA ALA A 17 8.08 42.34 -6.96
C ALA A 17 7.33 41.11 -7.50
N PHE A 18 7.37 40.89 -8.82
CA PHE A 18 6.80 39.69 -9.44
C PHE A 18 7.48 38.40 -8.95
N LEU A 19 8.81 38.37 -8.88
CA LEU A 19 9.57 37.24 -8.33
C LEU A 19 9.19 36.96 -6.88
N ILE A 20 9.06 37.99 -6.04
CA ILE A 20 8.64 37.84 -4.63
C ILE A 20 7.23 37.25 -4.55
N ILE A 21 6.29 37.70 -5.40
CA ILE A 21 4.92 37.15 -5.44
C ILE A 21 4.94 35.67 -5.86
N VAL A 22 5.70 35.31 -6.90
CA VAL A 22 5.84 33.92 -7.36
C VAL A 22 6.45 33.04 -6.28
N LEU A 23 7.49 33.52 -5.57
CA LEU A 23 8.10 32.81 -4.45
C LEU A 23 7.11 32.68 -3.27
N GLY A 24 6.35 33.73 -2.96
CA GLY A 24 5.31 33.71 -1.91
C GLY A 24 4.21 32.70 -2.21
N LEU A 25 3.68 32.67 -3.44
CA LEU A 25 2.69 31.69 -3.87
C LEU A 25 3.26 30.27 -3.90
N GLY A 26 4.50 30.12 -4.36
CA GLY A 26 5.21 28.85 -4.38
C GLY A 26 5.39 28.26 -2.98
N THR A 27 5.84 29.08 -2.01
CA THR A 27 5.99 28.68 -0.61
C THR A 27 4.66 28.37 0.07
N TYR A 28 3.60 29.13 -0.22
CA TYR A 28 2.27 28.86 0.30
C TYR A 28 1.68 27.54 -0.22
N GLY A 29 1.74 27.32 -1.54
CA GLY A 29 1.32 26.05 -2.16
C GLY A 29 2.14 24.86 -1.65
N TYR A 30 3.44 25.06 -1.46
CA TYR A 30 4.36 24.10 -0.86
C TYR A 30 3.90 23.66 0.53
N PHE A 31 3.62 24.61 1.43
CA PHE A 31 3.18 24.28 2.79
C PHE A 31 1.84 23.55 2.80
N LYS A 32 0.92 23.91 1.90
CA LYS A 32 -0.39 23.25 1.82
C LYS A 32 -0.32 21.81 1.33
N VAL A 33 0.49 21.55 0.30
CA VAL A 33 0.62 20.20 -0.28
C VAL A 33 1.43 19.27 0.64
N LEU A 34 2.44 19.79 1.34
CA LEU A 34 3.33 18.94 2.15
C LEU A 34 2.89 18.74 3.60
N ARG A 35 1.84 19.45 4.05
CA ARG A 35 1.27 19.33 5.41
C ARG A 35 -0.15 18.74 5.40
N THR A 36 -0.40 17.82 4.48
CA THR A 36 -1.65 17.06 4.46
C THR A 36 -1.47 15.72 5.17
N ASP A 37 -2.46 15.35 5.98
CA ASP A 37 -2.54 14.03 6.59
C ASP A 37 -3.19 12.98 5.66
N LEU A 38 -3.54 13.39 4.43
CA LEU A 38 -4.17 12.56 3.42
C LEU A 38 -3.16 11.91 2.48
N PHE A 39 -3.42 10.70 1.99
CA PHE A 39 -2.65 10.11 0.89
C PHE A 39 -2.67 11.01 -0.35
N TYR A 40 -1.53 11.07 -1.04
CA TYR A 40 -1.40 11.82 -2.28
C TYR A 40 -2.16 11.13 -3.42
N GLU A 41 -2.52 11.91 -4.44
CA GLU A 41 -3.17 11.44 -5.66
C GLU A 41 -2.35 10.35 -6.35
N GLY A 42 -3.03 9.27 -6.78
CA GLY A 42 -2.43 8.14 -7.46
C GLY A 42 -1.81 7.10 -6.54
N ILE A 43 -2.12 7.13 -5.24
CA ILE A 43 -1.71 6.07 -4.30
C ILE A 43 -2.76 4.97 -4.25
N THR A 44 -2.35 3.74 -4.54
CA THR A 44 -3.23 2.55 -4.51
C THR A 44 -2.68 1.46 -3.60
N ILE A 45 -3.56 0.60 -3.08
CA ILE A 45 -3.21 -0.62 -2.37
C ILE A 45 -3.93 -1.77 -3.08
N GLU A 46 -3.19 -2.75 -3.59
CA GLU A 46 -3.70 -3.67 -4.64
C GLU A 46 -4.28 -2.85 -5.81
N ASP A 47 -5.54 -3.14 -6.18
CA ASP A 47 -6.31 -2.42 -7.20
C ASP A 47 -7.18 -1.29 -6.62
N TYR A 48 -7.06 -0.98 -5.33
CA TYR A 48 -7.90 0.02 -4.67
C TYR A 48 -7.21 1.37 -4.55
N ASP A 49 -7.86 2.41 -5.07
CA ASP A 49 -7.43 3.80 -4.89
C ASP A 49 -7.74 4.29 -3.45
N ILE A 50 -6.69 4.71 -2.75
CA ILE A 50 -6.78 5.28 -1.39
C ILE A 50 -6.35 6.75 -1.36
N SER A 51 -6.20 7.37 -2.54
CA SER A 51 -5.90 8.79 -2.66
C SER A 51 -6.86 9.64 -1.85
N PHE A 52 -6.35 10.70 -1.24
CA PHE A 52 -7.11 11.66 -0.44
C PHE A 52 -7.81 11.09 0.80
N MET A 53 -7.51 9.85 1.20
CA MET A 53 -7.92 9.29 2.49
C MET A 53 -6.89 9.58 3.57
N THR A 54 -7.28 9.65 4.83
CA THR A 54 -6.36 9.56 5.97
C THR A 54 -5.85 8.13 6.14
N LYS A 55 -4.81 7.91 6.96
CA LYS A 55 -4.35 6.56 7.34
C LYS A 55 -5.49 5.70 7.89
N GLU A 56 -6.28 6.27 8.78
CA GLU A 56 -7.38 5.57 9.45
C GLU A 56 -8.51 5.20 8.48
N GLU A 57 -8.87 6.12 7.59
CA GLU A 57 -9.88 5.88 6.55
C GLU A 57 -9.41 4.80 5.57
N ALA A 58 -8.16 4.86 5.10
CA ALA A 58 -7.61 3.87 4.19
C ALA A 58 -7.51 2.49 4.84
N LEU A 59 -7.05 2.41 6.10
CA LEU A 59 -6.99 1.17 6.87
C LEU A 59 -8.38 0.54 7.03
N LYS A 60 -9.38 1.34 7.42
CA LYS A 60 -10.76 0.87 7.55
C LYS A 60 -11.34 0.45 6.20
N PHE A 61 -11.07 1.22 5.14
CA PHE A 61 -11.53 0.94 3.80
C PHE A 61 -11.01 -0.42 3.30
N ILE A 62 -9.70 -0.65 3.39
CA ILE A 62 -9.09 -1.89 2.88
C ILE A 62 -9.50 -3.11 3.71
N LYS A 63 -9.56 -2.99 5.05
CA LYS A 63 -10.07 -4.07 5.92
C LYS A 63 -11.51 -4.44 5.56
N ASN A 64 -12.38 -3.46 5.35
CA ASN A 64 -13.77 -3.73 4.93
C ASN A 64 -13.88 -4.44 3.58
N LYS A 65 -12.87 -4.32 2.70
CA LYS A 65 -12.83 -5.01 1.40
C LYS A 65 -12.24 -6.41 1.53
N LYS A 66 -11.18 -6.58 2.31
CA LYS A 66 -10.38 -7.81 2.37
C LYS A 66 -10.76 -8.78 3.48
N GLU A 67 -11.22 -8.31 4.64
CA GLU A 67 -11.66 -9.20 5.73
C GLU A 67 -12.79 -10.16 5.30
N PRO A 68 -13.80 -9.75 4.51
CA PRO A 68 -14.82 -10.68 4.03
C PRO A 68 -14.27 -11.80 3.12
N GLU A 69 -13.15 -11.56 2.44
CA GLU A 69 -12.47 -12.59 1.64
C GLU A 69 -11.83 -13.65 2.55
N ILE A 70 -11.26 -13.25 3.69
CA ILE A 70 -10.72 -14.16 4.70
C ILE A 70 -11.85 -14.93 5.38
N GLU A 71 -12.94 -14.24 5.77
CA GLU A 71 -14.05 -14.86 6.50
C GLU A 71 -14.79 -15.93 5.67
N LYS A 72 -14.87 -15.75 4.35
CA LYS A 72 -15.57 -16.67 3.44
C LYS A 72 -14.62 -17.59 2.68
N GLY A 73 -13.33 -17.28 2.68
CA GLY A 73 -12.33 -18.01 1.94
C GLY A 73 -12.05 -19.35 2.59
N SER A 74 -11.82 -20.35 1.75
CA SER A 74 -11.40 -21.67 2.19
C SER A 74 -10.43 -22.31 1.19
N MET A 75 -9.60 -23.21 1.71
CA MET A 75 -8.69 -24.04 0.95
C MET A 75 -9.27 -25.45 0.91
N LYS A 76 -9.47 -25.98 -0.30
CA LYS A 76 -9.91 -27.35 -0.50
C LYS A 76 -8.72 -28.25 -0.80
N LEU A 77 -8.49 -29.24 0.06
CA LEU A 77 -7.54 -30.34 -0.17
C LEU A 77 -8.32 -31.60 -0.55
N THR A 78 -7.77 -32.41 -1.45
CA THR A 78 -8.42 -33.63 -1.96
C THR A 78 -7.42 -34.77 -1.97
N TYR A 79 -7.79 -35.91 -1.41
CA TYR A 79 -6.97 -37.13 -1.40
C TYR A 79 -7.85 -38.37 -1.57
N GLU A 80 -7.60 -39.15 -2.63
CA GLU A 80 -8.48 -40.24 -3.07
C GLU A 80 -9.94 -39.76 -3.14
N ASP A 81 -10.83 -40.36 -2.34
CA ASP A 81 -12.26 -40.02 -2.25
C ASP A 81 -12.58 -39.03 -1.11
N LYS A 82 -11.56 -38.53 -0.40
CA LYS A 82 -11.71 -37.61 0.73
C LYS A 82 -11.52 -36.16 0.30
N GLU A 83 -12.34 -35.27 0.85
CA GLU A 83 -12.23 -33.83 0.67
C GLU A 83 -12.14 -33.13 2.04
N TYR A 84 -11.15 -32.26 2.20
CA TYR A 84 -10.95 -31.43 3.38
C TYR A 84 -11.10 -29.97 2.99
N ASN A 85 -12.08 -29.27 3.57
CA ASN A 85 -12.31 -27.86 3.31
C ASN A 85 -11.93 -27.06 4.55
N ILE A 86 -10.80 -26.35 4.48
CA ILE A 86 -10.20 -25.64 5.61
C ILE A 86 -10.46 -24.15 5.43
N GLY A 87 -11.07 -23.50 6.43
CA GLY A 87 -11.31 -22.06 6.37
C GLY A 87 -10.00 -21.26 6.45
N LEU A 88 -9.85 -20.16 5.71
CA LEU A 88 -8.68 -19.29 5.85
C LEU A 88 -8.55 -18.73 7.28
N LYS A 89 -9.68 -18.50 7.95
CA LYS A 89 -9.73 -18.10 9.36
C LYS A 89 -9.18 -19.16 10.31
N GLU A 90 -9.38 -20.44 10.00
CA GLU A 90 -8.86 -21.58 10.79
C GLU A 90 -7.34 -21.70 10.63
N LEU A 91 -6.81 -21.35 9.46
CA LEU A 91 -5.37 -21.24 9.22
C LEU A 91 -4.72 -20.04 9.93
N GLY A 92 -5.49 -19.19 10.61
CA GLY A 92 -5.00 -17.92 11.14
C GLY A 92 -4.47 -16.99 10.05
N PHE A 93 -5.05 -17.06 8.84
CA PHE A 93 -4.63 -16.21 7.72
C PHE A 93 -4.94 -14.74 7.99
N PHE A 94 -4.00 -13.85 7.70
CA PHE A 94 -4.18 -12.41 7.82
C PHE A 94 -3.38 -11.65 6.74
N TYR A 95 -3.81 -10.41 6.48
CA TYR A 95 -3.05 -9.44 5.69
C TYR A 95 -2.35 -8.43 6.60
N ASP A 96 -1.15 -8.01 6.21
CA ASP A 96 -0.41 -6.94 6.89
C ASP A 96 -0.83 -5.56 6.36
N TYR A 97 -1.98 -5.09 6.84
CA TYR A 97 -2.54 -3.81 6.41
C TYR A 97 -1.74 -2.61 6.92
N GLU A 98 -1.20 -2.69 8.14
CA GLU A 98 -0.57 -1.55 8.80
C GLU A 98 0.77 -1.23 8.15
N ASP A 99 1.60 -2.23 7.89
CA ASP A 99 2.86 -2.06 7.15
C ASP A 99 2.62 -1.48 5.76
N ALA A 100 1.61 -1.98 5.05
CA ALA A 100 1.28 -1.48 3.72
C ALA A 100 0.82 0.00 3.75
N ILE A 101 -0.07 0.35 4.67
CA ILE A 101 -0.54 1.72 4.89
C ILE A 101 0.62 2.66 5.24
N ASP A 102 1.52 2.23 6.12
CA ASP A 102 2.66 3.03 6.54
C ASP A 102 3.67 3.25 5.41
N LYS A 103 3.97 2.19 4.64
CA LYS A 103 4.82 2.27 3.45
C LYS A 103 4.25 3.25 2.43
N LEU A 104 2.97 3.14 2.09
CA LEU A 104 2.32 4.06 1.16
C LEU A 104 2.26 5.49 1.72
N TYR A 105 2.09 5.64 3.04
CA TYR A 105 1.99 6.96 3.65
C TYR A 105 3.33 7.70 3.64
N SER A 106 4.44 6.97 3.68
CA SER A 106 5.79 7.55 3.57
C SER A 106 6.05 8.28 2.24
N ILE A 107 5.30 7.93 1.18
CA ILE A 107 5.44 8.51 -0.17
C ILE A 107 5.18 10.02 -0.11
N GLY A 108 6.15 10.81 -0.57
CA GLY A 108 6.07 12.27 -0.52
C GLY A 108 6.32 12.90 0.86
N ARG A 109 6.60 12.07 1.88
CA ARG A 109 6.85 12.50 3.26
C ARG A 109 8.27 12.24 3.75
N GLU A 110 9.02 11.36 3.10
CA GLU A 110 10.40 11.03 3.48
C GLU A 110 11.50 11.67 2.62
N GLY A 111 12.65 11.92 3.26
CA GLY A 111 13.84 12.46 2.63
C GLY A 111 13.82 13.98 2.43
N ASN A 112 14.66 14.47 1.51
CA ASN A 112 14.77 15.90 1.23
C ASN A 112 13.57 16.41 0.40
N VAL A 113 13.45 17.74 0.36
CA VAL A 113 12.34 18.42 -0.30
C VAL A 113 12.17 18.04 -1.78
N PHE A 114 13.28 17.94 -2.53
CA PHE A 114 13.23 17.61 -3.96
C PHE A 114 12.72 16.18 -4.18
N LYS A 115 13.16 15.22 -3.37
CA LYS A 115 12.67 13.84 -3.41
C LYS A 115 11.17 13.80 -3.15
N ARG A 116 10.70 14.45 -2.07
CA ARG A 116 9.28 14.49 -1.70
C ARG A 116 8.39 15.00 -2.82
N VAL A 117 8.76 16.13 -3.46
CA VAL A 117 8.00 16.69 -4.58
C VAL A 117 8.01 15.75 -5.79
N LYS A 118 9.15 15.13 -6.10
CA LYS A 118 9.27 14.16 -7.20
C LYS A 118 8.38 12.94 -6.96
N ASP A 119 8.33 12.42 -5.73
CA ASP A 119 7.53 11.25 -5.37
C ASP A 119 6.03 11.56 -5.51
N ILE A 120 5.57 12.73 -5.05
CA ILE A 120 4.18 13.18 -5.21
C ILE A 120 3.81 13.29 -6.70
N LEU A 121 4.68 13.89 -7.51
CA LEU A 121 4.44 14.03 -8.96
C LEU A 121 4.44 12.68 -9.68
N ASN A 122 5.29 11.74 -9.25
CA ASN A 122 5.34 10.39 -9.80
C ASN A 122 4.08 9.60 -9.44
N ALA A 123 3.66 9.62 -8.18
CA ALA A 123 2.41 9.01 -7.73
C ALA A 123 1.24 9.52 -8.58
N ARG A 124 1.11 10.83 -8.74
CA ARG A 124 0.04 11.44 -9.54
C ARG A 124 0.05 11.03 -11.02
N LYS A 125 1.23 10.96 -11.65
CA LYS A 125 1.34 10.73 -13.10
C LYS A 125 1.35 9.26 -13.50
N LYS A 126 1.95 8.41 -12.68
CA LYS A 126 2.20 7.00 -13.00
C LYS A 126 1.40 6.04 -12.13
N GLY A 127 0.84 6.52 -11.02
CA GLY A 127 0.39 5.67 -9.94
C GLY A 127 1.56 5.12 -9.14
N VAL A 128 1.36 4.93 -7.84
CA VAL A 128 2.22 4.11 -6.99
C VAL A 128 1.32 3.25 -6.13
N GLY A 129 1.51 1.94 -6.19
CA GLY A 129 0.81 1.01 -5.32
C GLY A 129 1.67 -0.16 -4.92
N ILE A 130 1.22 -0.84 -3.87
CA ILE A 130 1.84 -2.06 -3.36
C ILE A 130 0.79 -3.13 -3.17
N ALA A 131 1.20 -4.40 -3.29
CA ALA A 131 0.40 -5.53 -2.91
C ALA A 131 0.42 -5.71 -1.37
N LEU A 132 -0.64 -6.27 -0.82
CA LEU A 132 -0.72 -6.67 0.57
C LEU A 132 0.12 -7.92 0.78
N ASN A 133 1.00 -7.85 1.77
CA ASN A 133 1.63 -9.07 2.28
C ASN A 133 0.59 -9.85 3.10
N SER A 134 0.69 -11.17 3.04
CA SER A 134 -0.15 -12.08 3.82
C SER A 134 0.69 -13.13 4.51
N SER A 135 0.17 -13.64 5.62
CA SER A 135 0.75 -14.74 6.37
C SER A 135 -0.36 -15.57 7.01
N TYR A 136 0.02 -16.69 7.60
CA TYR A 136 -0.84 -17.60 8.34
C TYR A 136 -0.18 -17.99 9.67
N ASP A 137 -0.94 -18.64 10.56
CA ASP A 137 -0.41 -19.19 11.80
C ASP A 137 0.18 -20.58 11.54
N GLU A 138 1.50 -20.70 11.62
CA GLU A 138 2.21 -21.96 11.42
C GLU A 138 1.78 -23.06 12.39
N LYS A 139 1.38 -22.71 13.61
CA LYS A 139 0.92 -23.70 14.60
C LYS A 139 -0.45 -24.23 14.21
N ALA A 140 -1.39 -23.34 13.86
CA ALA A 140 -2.72 -23.74 13.42
C ALA A 140 -2.65 -24.60 12.14
N MET A 141 -1.80 -24.21 11.18
CA MET A 141 -1.53 -25.00 9.98
C MET A 141 -1.01 -26.40 10.34
N LYS A 142 -0.06 -26.49 11.26
CA LYS A 142 0.52 -27.78 11.67
C LYS A 142 -0.52 -28.69 12.32
N GLU A 143 -1.35 -28.16 13.22
CA GLU A 143 -2.43 -28.93 13.85
C GLU A 143 -3.41 -29.49 12.81
N ILE A 144 -3.75 -28.71 11.79
CA ILE A 144 -4.61 -29.16 10.69
C ILE A 144 -3.94 -30.28 9.87
N ILE A 145 -2.65 -30.13 9.56
CA ILE A 145 -1.88 -31.15 8.83
C ILE A 145 -1.79 -32.45 9.64
N ASP A 146 -1.46 -32.36 10.92
CA ASP A 146 -1.31 -33.52 11.80
C ASP A 146 -2.65 -34.28 11.91
N ASN A 147 -3.78 -33.58 12.06
CA ASN A 147 -5.12 -34.18 12.06
C ASN A 147 -5.46 -34.89 10.74
N ILE A 148 -5.13 -34.29 9.59
CA ILE A 148 -5.36 -34.92 8.29
C ILE A 148 -4.47 -36.16 8.13
N ALA A 149 -3.21 -36.07 8.56
CA ALA A 149 -2.26 -37.17 8.51
C ALA A 149 -2.75 -38.38 9.31
N GLU A 150 -3.30 -38.20 10.51
CA GLU A 150 -3.90 -39.29 11.30
C GLU A 150 -4.99 -40.07 10.53
N GLU A 151 -5.69 -39.42 9.60
CA GLU A 151 -6.75 -40.07 8.82
C GLU A 151 -6.29 -40.74 7.52
N ILE A 152 -5.20 -40.26 6.92
CA ILE A 152 -4.77 -40.69 5.58
C ILE A 152 -3.45 -41.47 5.60
N ASP A 153 -2.68 -41.35 6.67
CA ASP A 153 -1.40 -42.02 6.78
C ASP A 153 -1.61 -43.53 6.85
N ARG A 154 -0.80 -44.26 6.09
CA ARG A 154 -0.85 -45.72 6.00
C ARG A 154 0.53 -46.24 6.26
N GLU A 155 0.64 -47.29 7.08
CA GLU A 155 1.93 -47.93 7.30
C GLU A 155 2.55 -48.35 5.96
N PRO A 156 3.86 -48.08 5.77
CA PRO A 156 4.54 -48.47 4.55
C PRO A 156 4.50 -49.98 4.41
N LYS A 157 4.01 -50.46 3.27
CA LYS A 157 3.98 -51.88 2.95
C LYS A 157 5.08 -52.17 1.93
N ASP A 158 5.93 -53.15 2.23
CA ASP A 158 6.97 -53.59 1.31
C ASP A 158 6.34 -54.02 -0.03
N ALA A 159 6.96 -53.57 -1.13
CA ALA A 159 6.48 -53.88 -2.47
C ALA A 159 6.73 -55.36 -2.79
N GLU A 160 5.65 -56.13 -2.94
CA GLU A 160 5.72 -57.51 -3.41
C GLU A 160 5.65 -57.56 -4.94
N PHE A 161 6.76 -57.93 -5.58
CA PHE A 161 6.80 -58.25 -7.00
C PHE A 161 6.31 -59.70 -7.22
N LYS A 162 5.19 -59.87 -7.93
CA LYS A 162 4.79 -61.18 -8.47
C LYS A 162 5.28 -61.32 -9.91
N LEU A 163 6.16 -62.30 -10.13
CA LEU A 163 6.61 -62.78 -11.44
C LEU A 163 5.54 -63.63 -12.13
#